data_AF-A0A1Z4QRS5-F1
#
_entry.id   AF-A0A1Z4QRS5-F1
#
_cell.length_a   1.000
_cell.length_b   1.000
_cell.length_c   1.000
_cell.angle_alpha   90.00
_cell.angle_beta   90.00
_cell.angle_gamma   90.00
#
_symmetry.space_group_name_H-M   'P 1'
#
loop_
_entity.id
_entity.type
_entity.pdbx_description
1 polymer ?
#
loop_
_entity_poly.entity_id
_entity_poly.type
_entity_poly.pdbx_seq_one_letter_code
_entity_poly.pdbx_strand_id
1 'polypeptide(L)'
;MTPDEIEAALQAAFNCCDAASCPLTVTQKQILLQVVEQIQGNPNFRVSDSSNPLDELTPEELEAFLQFVKVEEEENRTWKVQLLNDWLLEQDSGKVQFIRQRYGLQWLNRVESYHFDKYVDGEDGLKLKIGDRIEVCNALWEWVQENGPCQRQWFPCMVIQIEEVSNGDESFTNCQIRFYDGNELEIQGIYEWNRYNWRYPQ
;
A
#
# COMPACT_ATOMS: atom_id res chain seq x y z
N MET A 1 3.88 8.70 -27.10
CA MET A 1 5.16 9.40 -26.90
C MET A 1 6.27 8.38 -26.84
N THR A 2 7.34 8.59 -27.58
CA THR A 2 8.52 7.72 -27.56
C THR A 2 9.48 8.12 -26.42
N PRO A 3 10.39 7.22 -25.99
CA PRO A 3 11.38 7.52 -24.95
C PRO A 3 12.19 8.79 -25.25
N ASP A 4 12.63 8.91 -26.50
CA ASP A 4 13.40 10.05 -26.99
C ASP A 4 12.60 11.37 -26.92
N GLU A 5 11.27 11.31 -27.05
CA GLU A 5 10.39 12.49 -26.94
C GLU A 5 10.25 12.96 -25.49
N ILE A 6 10.23 12.03 -24.52
CA ILE A 6 10.12 12.36 -23.08
C ILE A 6 11.45 12.89 -22.56
N GLU A 7 12.57 12.28 -22.94
CA GLU A 7 13.91 12.78 -22.59
C GLU A 7 14.15 14.18 -23.19
N ALA A 8 13.79 14.39 -24.46
CA ALA A 8 13.89 15.70 -25.10
C ALA A 8 13.01 16.76 -24.41
N ALA A 9 11.80 16.39 -23.98
CA ALA A 9 10.91 17.28 -23.24
C ALA A 9 11.46 17.65 -21.85
N LEU A 10 12.06 16.69 -21.13
CA LEU A 10 12.72 16.93 -19.84
C LEU A 10 13.96 17.82 -19.99
N GLN A 11 14.78 17.57 -21.02
CA GLN A 11 15.94 18.40 -21.29
C GLN A 11 15.53 19.84 -21.65
N ALA A 12 14.43 20.02 -22.41
CA ALA A 12 13.86 21.32 -22.68
C ALA A 12 13.34 22.00 -21.39
N ALA A 13 12.68 21.25 -20.50
CA ALA A 13 12.23 21.77 -19.21
C ALA A 13 13.40 22.19 -18.31
N PHE A 14 14.50 21.44 -18.28
CA PHE A 14 15.72 21.84 -17.54
C PHE A 14 16.30 23.16 -18.06
N ASN A 15 16.36 23.33 -19.38
CA ASN A 15 16.84 24.57 -19.97
C ASN A 15 15.91 25.76 -19.65
N CYS A 16 14.59 25.53 -19.59
CA CYS A 16 13.62 26.54 -19.14
C CYS A 16 13.80 26.90 -17.67
N CYS A 17 14.07 25.93 -16.78
CA CYS A 17 14.36 26.17 -15.37
C CYS A 17 15.66 26.97 -15.17
N ASP A 18 16.68 26.67 -15.96
CA ASP A 18 17.94 27.43 -15.96
C ASP A 18 17.71 28.89 -16.42
N ALA A 19 16.88 29.10 -17.45
CA ALA A 19 16.49 30.43 -17.92
C ALA A 19 15.61 31.21 -16.91
N ALA A 20 14.80 30.49 -16.12
CA ALA A 20 13.97 31.05 -15.06
C ALA A 20 14.73 31.37 -13.75
N SER A 21 16.07 31.27 -13.76
CA SER A 21 16.94 31.47 -12.59
C SER A 21 16.65 30.50 -11.43
N CYS A 22 16.08 29.33 -11.72
CA CYS A 22 15.87 28.24 -10.76
C CYS A 22 16.58 26.97 -11.26
N PRO A 23 17.93 26.97 -11.32
CA PRO A 23 18.67 25.86 -11.89
C PRO A 23 18.57 24.64 -10.99
N LEU A 24 18.17 23.52 -11.58
CA LEU A 24 18.27 22.22 -10.92
C LEU A 24 19.74 21.81 -10.84
N THR A 25 20.14 21.21 -9.72
CA THR A 25 21.49 20.69 -9.57
C THR A 25 21.70 19.51 -10.52
N VAL A 26 22.96 19.23 -10.88
CA VAL A 26 23.31 18.09 -11.76
C VAL A 26 22.75 16.78 -11.21
N THR A 27 22.79 16.60 -9.89
CA THR A 27 22.23 15.44 -9.20
C THR A 27 20.71 15.36 -9.33
N GLN A 28 19.98 16.47 -9.23
CA GLN A 28 18.52 16.50 -9.43
C GLN A 28 18.14 16.18 -10.88
N LYS A 29 18.90 16.71 -11.86
CA LYS A 29 18.71 16.40 -13.29
C LYS A 29 18.95 14.91 -13.56
N GLN A 30 19.98 14.31 -12.96
CA GLN A 30 20.28 12.87 -13.06
C GLN A 30 19.19 12.00 -12.42
N ILE A 31 18.66 12.38 -11.25
CA ILE A 31 17.57 11.65 -10.59
C ILE A 31 16.33 11.62 -11.49
N LEU A 32 15.96 12.75 -12.10
CA LEU A 32 14.79 12.84 -12.97
C LEU A 32 14.94 12.02 -14.25
N LEU A 33 16.14 11.98 -14.85
CA LEU A 33 16.43 11.12 -16.00
C LEU A 33 16.39 9.63 -15.62
N GLN A 34 16.97 9.27 -14.47
CA GLN A 34 16.99 7.90 -13.99
C GLN A 34 15.58 7.36 -13.67
N VAL A 35 14.67 8.21 -13.19
CA VAL A 35 13.26 7.85 -12.98
C VAL A 35 12.56 7.54 -14.30
N VAL A 36 12.85 8.29 -15.37
CA VAL A 36 12.25 8.07 -16.70
C VAL A 36 12.77 6.77 -17.32
N GLU A 37 14.07 6.48 -17.16
CA GLU A 37 14.67 5.21 -17.56
C GLU A 37 14.08 4.03 -16.77
N GLN A 38 13.83 4.18 -15.46
CA GLN A 38 13.19 3.15 -14.64
C GLN A 38 11.73 2.88 -15.02
N ILE A 39 11.00 3.92 -15.44
CA ILE A 39 9.61 3.79 -15.90
C ILE A 39 9.53 3.01 -17.24
N GLN A 40 10.58 2.99 -18.05
CA GLN A 40 10.53 2.47 -19.42
C GLN A 40 11.44 1.26 -19.70
N GLY A 41 12.47 1.03 -18.88
CA GLY A 41 13.56 0.11 -19.19
C GLY A 41 13.29 -1.39 -19.02
N ASN A 42 12.12 -1.82 -18.55
CA ASN A 42 11.92 -3.26 -18.36
C ASN A 42 10.43 -3.68 -18.39
N PRO A 43 9.92 -4.26 -19.51
CA PRO A 43 8.61 -4.90 -19.54
C PRO A 43 8.57 -6.21 -18.71
N ASN A 44 9.72 -6.66 -18.20
CA ASN A 44 9.85 -7.68 -17.15
C ASN A 44 10.16 -7.06 -15.77
N PHE A 45 10.11 -5.74 -15.59
CA PHE A 45 9.86 -5.14 -14.27
C PHE A 45 8.35 -5.25 -14.04
N ARG A 46 7.92 -6.50 -13.89
CA ARG A 46 7.21 -6.76 -12.67
C ARG A 46 8.15 -6.21 -11.59
N VAL A 47 7.82 -5.04 -11.02
CA VAL A 47 7.98 -4.90 -9.57
C VAL A 47 7.57 -6.27 -9.07
N SER A 48 8.44 -7.00 -8.39
CA SER A 48 8.03 -8.25 -7.77
C SER A 48 6.89 -7.87 -6.82
N ASP A 49 5.67 -7.95 -7.35
CA ASP A 49 4.46 -7.28 -6.88
C ASP A 49 3.83 -8.14 -5.79
N SER A 50 4.67 -8.59 -4.86
CA SER A 50 4.30 -9.62 -3.91
C SER A 50 4.87 -9.41 -2.51
N SER A 51 5.68 -8.37 -2.29
CA SER A 51 6.28 -8.13 -0.97
C SER A 51 6.08 -6.69 -0.55
N ASN A 52 5.33 -6.52 0.54
CA ASN A 52 5.07 -5.25 1.17
C ASN A 52 6.41 -4.66 1.63
N PRO A 53 6.79 -3.41 1.28
CA PRO A 53 8.05 -2.80 1.71
C PRO A 53 8.17 -2.71 3.23
N LEU A 54 7.05 -2.74 3.97
CA LEU A 54 7.05 -2.82 5.43
C LEU A 54 7.49 -4.19 5.97
N ASP A 55 7.42 -5.26 5.16
CA ASP A 55 7.99 -6.58 5.50
C ASP A 55 9.52 -6.60 5.47
N GLU A 56 10.16 -5.57 4.89
CA GLU A 56 11.61 -5.41 4.89
C GLU A 56 12.15 -4.87 6.23
N LEU A 57 11.26 -4.37 7.10
CA LEU A 57 11.58 -3.89 8.45
C LEU A 57 11.70 -5.05 9.44
N THR A 58 12.57 -4.93 10.45
CA THR A 58 12.50 -5.88 11.59
C THR A 58 11.20 -5.64 12.37
N PRO A 59 10.69 -6.63 13.13
CA PRO A 59 9.47 -6.47 13.91
C PRO A 59 9.48 -5.25 14.84
N GLU A 60 10.62 -4.97 15.46
CA GLU A 60 10.79 -3.81 16.36
C GLU A 60 10.81 -2.47 15.61
N GLU A 61 11.42 -2.45 14.41
CA GLU A 61 11.44 -1.28 13.54
C GLU A 61 10.05 -0.99 12.96
N LEU A 62 9.35 -2.05 12.55
CA LEU A 62 7.98 -1.99 12.08
C LEU A 62 7.04 -1.42 13.14
N GLU A 63 7.09 -1.94 14.38
CA GLU A 63 6.25 -1.44 15.48
C GLU A 63 6.53 0.04 15.76
N ALA A 64 7.81 0.44 15.83
CA ALA A 64 8.20 1.82 16.03
C ALA A 64 7.69 2.74 14.90
N PHE A 65 7.70 2.26 13.66
CA PHE A 65 7.20 3.01 12.52
C PHE A 65 5.68 3.14 12.52
N LEU A 66 4.95 2.06 12.80
CA LEU A 66 3.49 2.09 12.89
C LEU A 66 3.01 3.02 14.00
N GLN A 67 3.66 2.99 15.17
CA GLN A 67 3.37 3.93 16.26
C GLN A 67 3.61 5.38 15.84
N PHE A 68 4.70 5.67 15.14
CA PHE A 68 5.00 7.00 14.62
C PHE A 68 3.92 7.49 13.63
N VAL A 69 3.55 6.65 12.66
CA VAL A 69 2.50 6.98 11.68
C VAL A 69 1.17 7.26 12.38
N LYS A 70 0.79 6.43 13.35
CA LYS A 70 -0.45 6.60 14.12
C LYS A 70 -0.48 7.92 14.89
N VAL A 71 0.59 8.27 15.60
CA VAL A 71 0.68 9.53 16.36
C VAL A 71 0.58 10.75 15.43
N GLU A 72 1.26 10.73 14.29
CA GLU A 72 1.21 11.83 13.33
C GLU A 72 -0.18 11.97 12.68
N GLU A 73 -0.86 10.85 12.37
CA GLU A 73 -2.22 10.86 11.83
C GLU A 73 -3.26 11.34 12.86
N GLU A 74 -3.13 10.97 14.14
CA GLU A 74 -3.97 11.50 15.22
C GLU A 74 -3.83 13.03 15.38
N GLU A 75 -2.65 13.58 15.08
CA GLU A 75 -2.39 15.02 15.04
C GLU A 75 -2.80 15.70 13.71
N ASN A 76 -3.48 14.99 12.80
CA ASN A 76 -3.82 15.43 11.44
C ASN A 76 -2.61 15.88 10.61
N ARG A 77 -1.45 15.28 10.83
CA ARG A 77 -0.22 15.54 10.07
C ARG A 77 0.09 14.38 9.14
N THR A 78 0.66 14.70 7.98
CA THR A 78 1.15 13.68 7.05
C THR A 78 2.51 13.19 7.52
N TRP A 79 2.55 11.99 8.11
CA TRP A 79 3.78 11.36 8.63
C TRP A 79 4.96 11.41 7.64
N LYS A 80 4.68 11.23 6.35
CA LYS A 80 5.69 11.26 5.28
C LYS A 80 6.32 12.64 5.10
N VAL A 81 5.52 13.70 5.25
CA VAL A 81 5.99 15.08 5.18
C VAL A 81 6.81 15.42 6.41
N GLN A 82 6.38 15.00 7.60
CA GLN A 82 7.12 15.22 8.83
C GLN A 82 8.50 14.54 8.77
N LEU A 83 8.53 13.27 8.38
CA LEU A 83 9.78 12.50 8.24
C LEU A 83 10.75 13.15 7.23
N LEU A 84 10.25 13.59 6.07
CA LEU A 84 11.08 14.27 5.07
C LEU A 84 11.58 15.64 5.55
N ASN A 85 10.75 16.39 6.29
CA ASN A 85 11.15 17.67 6.87
C ASN A 85 12.26 17.50 7.90
N ASP A 86 12.17 16.49 8.76
CA ASP A 86 13.21 16.18 9.74
C ASP A 86 14.54 15.84 9.04
N TRP A 87 14.48 15.08 7.94
CA TRP A 87 15.68 14.71 7.19
C TRP A 87 16.34 15.91 6.54
N LEU A 88 15.54 16.83 6.00
CA LEU A 88 16.00 18.06 5.36
C LEU A 88 16.60 19.05 6.36
N LEU A 89 16.07 19.10 7.59
CA LEU A 89 16.55 19.96 8.67
C LEU A 89 17.67 19.33 9.50
N GLU A 90 18.19 18.16 9.10
CA GLU A 90 19.15 17.36 9.86
C GLU A 90 18.72 17.06 11.30
N GLN A 91 17.41 17.04 11.54
CA GLN A 91 16.83 16.70 12.83
C GLN A 91 16.76 15.18 13.01
N ASP A 92 16.75 14.78 14.27
CA ASP A 92 16.59 13.38 14.64
C ASP A 92 15.10 13.02 14.58
N SER A 93 14.72 12.11 13.69
CA SER A 93 13.36 11.57 13.58
C SER A 93 13.04 10.58 14.71
N GLY A 94 13.86 10.54 15.76
CA GLY A 94 13.63 9.77 16.98
C GLY A 94 13.66 8.27 16.71
N LYS A 95 12.60 7.55 17.12
CA LYS A 95 12.54 6.09 16.99
C LYS A 95 12.53 5.60 15.54
N VAL A 96 12.19 6.46 14.56
CA VAL A 96 12.15 6.11 13.13
C VAL A 96 13.38 6.58 12.34
N GLN A 97 14.43 7.04 13.03
CA GLN A 97 15.67 7.48 12.40
C GLN A 97 16.38 6.36 11.61
N PHE A 98 16.11 5.10 11.95
CA PHE A 98 16.62 3.95 11.22
C PHE A 98 16.19 3.96 9.74
N ILE A 99 15.03 4.54 9.41
CA ILE A 99 14.54 4.63 8.03
C ILE A 99 15.52 5.45 7.19
N ARG A 100 16.03 6.57 7.73
CA ARG A 100 17.03 7.41 7.06
C ARG A 100 18.36 6.70 6.89
N GLN A 101 18.79 5.98 7.93
CA GLN A 101 20.14 5.40 8.01
C GLN A 101 20.28 4.10 7.21
N ARG A 102 19.22 3.27 7.15
CA ARG A 102 19.27 1.92 6.59
C ARG A 102 18.54 1.77 5.26
N TYR A 103 17.41 2.46 5.07
CA TYR A 103 16.51 2.25 3.94
C TYR A 103 16.52 3.42 2.93
N GLY A 104 16.56 4.65 3.44
CA GLY A 104 16.64 5.87 2.65
C GLY A 104 15.36 6.23 1.89
N LEU A 105 15.47 7.25 1.03
CA LEU A 105 14.35 7.82 0.27
C LEU A 105 13.72 6.83 -0.72
N GLN A 106 14.50 5.89 -1.26
CA GLN A 106 14.03 4.92 -2.25
C GLN A 106 12.99 3.97 -1.66
N TRP A 107 13.22 3.49 -0.43
CA TRP A 107 12.25 2.70 0.31
C TRP A 107 11.00 3.52 0.66
N LEU A 108 11.20 4.75 1.16
CA LEU A 108 10.09 5.64 1.54
C LEU A 108 9.15 5.96 0.35
N ASN A 109 9.67 6.02 -0.87
CA ASN A 109 8.88 6.23 -2.07
C ASN A 109 8.05 5.00 -2.47
N ARG A 110 8.50 3.80 -2.10
CA ARG A 110 7.74 2.54 -2.29
C ARG A 110 6.62 2.37 -1.26
N VAL A 111 6.73 3.01 -0.10
CA VAL A 111 5.69 2.96 0.94
C VAL A 111 4.50 3.83 0.52
N GLU A 112 3.35 3.18 0.47
CA GLU A 112 2.04 3.74 0.10
C GLU A 112 1.03 3.43 1.20
N SER A 113 -0.06 4.20 1.27
CA SER A 113 -1.08 4.06 2.32
C SER A 113 -1.66 2.65 2.43
N TYR A 114 -1.87 1.96 1.30
CA TYR A 114 -2.43 0.60 1.29
C TYR A 114 -1.49 -0.46 1.87
N HIS A 115 -0.18 -0.17 1.97
CA HIS A 115 0.77 -1.11 2.58
C HIS A 115 0.56 -1.24 4.10
N PHE A 116 0.03 -0.19 4.73
CA PHE A 116 -0.26 -0.18 6.16
C PHE A 116 -1.47 -1.04 6.53
N ASP A 117 -2.38 -1.30 5.59
CA ASP A 117 -3.59 -2.09 5.81
C ASP A 117 -3.30 -3.49 6.37
N LYS A 118 -2.13 -4.06 6.03
CA LYS A 118 -1.65 -5.35 6.58
C LYS A 118 -1.39 -5.31 8.09
N TYR A 119 -1.03 -4.14 8.64
CA TYR A 119 -0.57 -4.00 10.02
C TYR A 119 -1.48 -3.13 10.90
N VAL A 120 -2.44 -2.44 10.31
CA VAL A 120 -3.59 -1.87 11.05
C VAL A 120 -4.34 -2.98 11.81
N ASP A 121 -4.21 -4.23 11.36
CA ASP A 121 -4.79 -5.43 11.97
C ASP A 121 -3.95 -6.02 13.13
N GLY A 122 -2.88 -5.33 13.57
CA GLY A 122 -1.90 -5.81 14.55
C GLY A 122 -2.35 -5.88 16.02
N GLU A 123 -3.34 -5.09 16.46
CA GLU A 123 -3.97 -5.26 17.77
C GLU A 123 -5.47 -4.90 17.70
N ASP A 124 -6.33 -5.90 17.81
CA ASP A 124 -7.78 -5.84 18.11
C ASP A 124 -8.77 -5.14 17.14
N GLY A 125 -8.34 -4.63 15.99
CA GLY A 125 -9.22 -3.84 15.10
C GLY A 125 -10.26 -4.62 14.28
N LEU A 126 -9.90 -5.71 13.60
CA LEU A 126 -10.71 -6.27 12.50
C LEU A 126 -10.73 -7.81 12.38
N LYS A 127 -10.50 -8.57 13.47
CA LYS A 127 -10.79 -10.02 13.42
C LYS A 127 -12.30 -10.25 13.44
N LEU A 128 -12.83 -10.82 12.35
CA LEU A 128 -14.21 -11.25 12.26
C LEU A 128 -14.53 -12.25 13.37
N LYS A 129 -15.74 -12.16 13.89
CA LYS A 129 -16.34 -13.11 14.83
C LYS A 129 -17.58 -13.73 14.21
N ILE A 130 -17.88 -14.95 14.64
CA ILE A 130 -19.14 -15.60 14.27
C ILE A 130 -20.30 -14.73 14.77
N GLY A 131 -21.19 -14.36 13.86
CA GLY A 131 -22.31 -13.46 14.08
C GLY A 131 -22.08 -12.02 13.62
N ASP A 132 -20.86 -11.65 13.21
CA ASP A 132 -20.58 -10.31 12.70
C ASP A 132 -21.33 -10.05 11.39
N ARG A 133 -21.83 -8.82 11.25
CA ARG A 133 -22.45 -8.34 10.02
C ARG A 133 -21.40 -7.61 9.21
N ILE A 134 -21.16 -8.08 8.00
CA ILE A 134 -20.20 -7.51 7.07
C ILE A 134 -20.86 -7.29 5.73
N GLU A 135 -20.22 -6.49 4.88
CA GLU A 135 -20.54 -6.37 3.48
C GLU A 135 -19.44 -7.01 2.66
N VAL A 136 -19.82 -7.81 1.66
CA VAL A 136 -18.90 -8.48 0.75
C VAL A 136 -19.10 -8.02 -0.69
N CYS A 137 -18.00 -7.92 -1.41
CA CYS A 137 -17.97 -7.43 -2.79
C CYS A 137 -18.30 -8.55 -3.77
N ASN A 138 -19.06 -8.26 -4.82
CA ASN A 138 -19.29 -9.22 -5.92
C ASN A 138 -18.00 -9.68 -6.62
N ALA A 139 -16.89 -8.96 -6.46
CA ALA A 139 -15.58 -9.39 -6.95
C ALA A 139 -15.13 -10.77 -6.41
N LEU A 140 -15.76 -11.30 -5.36
CA LEU A 140 -15.50 -12.65 -4.84
C LEU A 140 -15.99 -13.76 -5.76
N TRP A 141 -17.05 -13.53 -6.54
CA TRP A 141 -17.69 -14.55 -7.38
C TRP A 141 -17.93 -14.09 -8.82
N GLU A 142 -17.79 -12.79 -9.09
CA GLU A 142 -17.85 -12.19 -10.42
C GLU A 142 -16.51 -11.59 -10.79
N TRP A 143 -16.15 -11.69 -12.08
CA TRP A 143 -15.03 -10.96 -12.64
C TRP A 143 -15.41 -9.48 -12.78
N VAL A 144 -15.03 -8.67 -11.80
CA VAL A 144 -15.29 -7.22 -11.78
C VAL A 144 -14.01 -6.48 -12.20
N GLN A 145 -14.09 -5.67 -13.26
CA GLN A 145 -13.00 -4.81 -13.73
C GLN A 145 -13.28 -3.36 -13.31
N GLU A 146 -12.25 -2.61 -12.88
CA GLU A 146 -12.41 -1.21 -12.44
C GLU A 146 -12.98 -0.28 -13.51
N ASN A 147 -12.77 -0.61 -14.80
CA ASN A 147 -13.30 0.13 -15.95
C ASN A 147 -14.25 -0.72 -16.81
N GLY A 148 -14.80 -1.80 -16.25
CA GLY A 148 -15.74 -2.69 -16.94
C GLY A 148 -17.21 -2.28 -16.81
N PRO A 149 -18.12 -2.92 -17.56
CA PRO A 149 -19.56 -2.68 -17.44
C PRO A 149 -20.15 -3.17 -16.10
N CYS A 150 -19.43 -4.05 -15.38
CA CYS A 150 -19.81 -4.54 -14.05
C CYS A 150 -19.10 -3.69 -12.99
N GLN A 151 -19.87 -2.97 -12.17
CA GLN A 151 -19.32 -2.19 -11.05
C GLN A 151 -19.19 -3.06 -9.79
N ARG A 152 -18.27 -2.68 -8.89
CA ARG A 152 -18.18 -3.30 -7.55
C ARG A 152 -19.44 -2.96 -6.76
N GLN A 153 -20.15 -3.99 -6.34
CA GLN A 153 -21.35 -3.90 -5.50
C GLN A 153 -21.09 -4.63 -4.19
N TRP A 154 -21.60 -4.05 -3.10
CA TRP A 154 -21.42 -4.56 -1.75
C TRP A 154 -22.73 -5.19 -1.27
N PHE A 155 -22.65 -6.43 -0.81
CA PHE A 155 -23.78 -7.24 -0.41
C PHE A 155 -23.67 -7.52 1.09
N PRO A 156 -24.69 -7.19 1.89
CA PRO A 156 -24.62 -7.39 3.32
C PRO A 156 -24.87 -8.87 3.65
N CYS A 157 -24.06 -9.42 4.56
CA CYS A 157 -24.10 -10.81 4.99
C CYS A 157 -23.68 -10.95 6.45
N MET A 158 -23.83 -12.17 6.98
CA MET A 158 -23.44 -12.53 8.34
C MET A 158 -22.37 -13.62 8.33
N VAL A 159 -21.35 -13.47 9.15
CA VAL A 159 -20.34 -14.51 9.37
C VAL A 159 -20.94 -15.65 10.17
N ILE A 160 -20.92 -16.87 9.62
CA ILE A 160 -21.47 -18.07 10.28
C ILE A 160 -20.38 -19.01 10.78
N GLN A 161 -19.21 -19.03 10.14
CA GLN A 161 -18.07 -19.86 10.55
C GLN A 161 -16.76 -19.22 10.11
N ILE A 162 -15.71 -19.42 10.92
CA ILE A 162 -14.34 -19.03 10.62
C ILE A 162 -13.47 -20.25 10.92
N GLU A 163 -12.66 -20.66 9.97
CA GLU A 163 -11.81 -21.84 10.07
C GLU A 163 -10.40 -21.50 9.58
N GLU A 164 -9.39 -21.83 10.37
CA GLU A 164 -8.00 -21.71 9.95
C GLU A 164 -7.56 -23.03 9.32
N VAL A 165 -7.11 -22.94 8.07
CA VAL A 165 -6.62 -24.09 7.29
C VAL A 165 -5.11 -23.99 7.20
N SER A 166 -4.41 -25.04 7.64
CA SER A 166 -2.97 -25.18 7.44
C SER A 166 -2.68 -26.14 6.29
N ASN A 167 -1.89 -25.69 5.32
CA ASN A 167 -1.43 -26.50 4.20
C ASN A 167 0.11 -26.48 4.15
N GLY A 168 0.73 -27.38 4.92
CA GLY A 168 2.19 -27.41 5.05
C GLY A 168 2.70 -26.24 5.88
N ASP A 169 3.52 -25.39 5.26
CA ASP A 169 4.15 -24.22 5.91
C ASP A 169 3.29 -22.94 5.84
N GLU A 170 2.19 -22.96 5.08
CA GLU A 170 1.27 -21.82 4.93
C GLU A 170 -0.04 -22.08 5.70
N SER A 171 -0.47 -21.11 6.51
CA SER A 171 -1.81 -21.07 7.07
C SER A 171 -2.62 -19.94 6.45
N PHE A 172 -3.90 -20.21 6.19
CA PHE A 172 -4.85 -19.21 5.70
C PHE A 172 -6.19 -19.38 6.38
N THR A 173 -6.97 -18.31 6.46
CA THR A 173 -8.27 -18.35 7.13
C THR A 173 -9.41 -18.40 6.12
N ASN A 174 -10.29 -19.38 6.25
CA ASN A 174 -11.55 -19.45 5.54
C ASN A 174 -12.67 -18.84 6.39
N CYS A 175 -13.59 -18.14 5.73
CA CYS A 175 -14.77 -17.56 6.35
C CYS A 175 -16.01 -18.00 5.58
N GLN A 176 -16.96 -18.63 6.27
CA GLN A 176 -18.27 -18.94 5.72
C GLN A 176 -19.24 -17.83 6.10
N ILE A 177 -19.90 -17.27 5.09
CA ILE A 177 -20.90 -16.21 5.24
C ILE A 177 -22.27 -16.70 4.80
N ARG A 178 -23.33 -16.06 5.34
CA ARG A 178 -24.72 -16.25 4.93
C ARG A 178 -25.34 -14.92 4.55
N PHE A 179 -25.89 -14.86 3.34
CA PHE A 179 -26.67 -13.73 2.84
C PHE A 179 -28.10 -13.73 3.39
N TYR A 180 -28.80 -12.60 3.28
CA TYR A 180 -30.18 -12.47 3.76
C TYR A 180 -31.21 -13.29 2.99
N ASP A 181 -30.89 -13.70 1.77
CA ASP A 181 -31.69 -14.63 0.96
C ASP A 181 -31.55 -16.10 1.38
N GLY A 182 -30.66 -16.38 2.35
CA GLY A 182 -30.36 -17.71 2.85
C GLY A 182 -29.23 -18.43 2.12
N ASN A 183 -28.64 -17.82 1.08
CA ASN A 183 -27.49 -18.39 0.39
C ASN A 183 -26.23 -18.29 1.24
N GLU A 184 -25.37 -19.31 1.13
CA GLU A 184 -24.10 -19.38 1.84
C GLU A 184 -22.93 -19.37 0.86
N LEU A 185 -21.85 -18.72 1.25
CA LEU A 185 -20.62 -18.64 0.48
C LEU A 185 -19.42 -18.86 1.40
N GLU A 186 -18.48 -19.69 0.96
CA GLU A 186 -17.18 -19.82 1.60
C GLU A 186 -16.19 -18.88 0.91
N ILE A 187 -15.55 -18.02 1.70
CA ILE A 187 -14.49 -17.13 1.27
C ILE A 187 -13.18 -17.70 1.79
N GLN A 188 -12.36 -18.20 0.88
CA GLN A 188 -11.03 -18.68 1.24
C GLN A 188 -10.05 -17.52 1.35
N GLY A 189 -9.14 -17.58 2.31
CA GLY A 189 -8.14 -16.54 2.53
C GLY A 189 -8.75 -15.17 2.82
N ILE A 190 -9.71 -15.12 3.75
CA ILE A 190 -10.50 -13.93 4.08
C ILE A 190 -9.64 -12.74 4.52
N TYR A 191 -8.52 -13.01 5.21
CA TYR A 191 -7.57 -11.98 5.66
C TYR A 191 -6.39 -11.84 4.71
N GLU A 192 -6.17 -12.84 3.88
CA GLU A 192 -5.01 -12.97 3.01
C GLU A 192 -5.28 -12.31 1.66
N TRP A 193 -5.81 -13.03 0.68
CA TRP A 193 -6.05 -12.50 -0.67
C TRP A 193 -7.44 -11.90 -0.88
N ASN A 194 -8.39 -12.14 0.03
CA ASN A 194 -9.77 -11.64 -0.07
C ASN A 194 -10.09 -10.48 0.89
N ARG A 195 -9.09 -9.89 1.56
CA ARG A 195 -9.26 -8.81 2.53
C ARG A 195 -9.97 -7.56 2.00
N TYR A 196 -9.70 -7.20 0.74
CA TYR A 196 -10.30 -6.03 0.07
C TYR A 196 -11.72 -6.28 -0.43
N ASN A 197 -12.17 -7.53 -0.37
CA ASN A 197 -13.47 -7.93 -0.86
C ASN A 197 -14.53 -7.99 0.25
N TRP A 198 -14.22 -7.54 1.47
CA TRP A 198 -15.17 -7.40 2.56
C TRP A 198 -14.89 -6.17 3.42
N ARG A 199 -15.92 -5.67 4.10
CA ARG A 199 -15.82 -4.54 5.04
C ARG A 199 -16.93 -4.58 6.09
N TYR A 200 -16.79 -3.83 7.18
CA TYR A 200 -17.91 -3.58 8.08
C TYR A 200 -18.93 -2.62 7.44
N PRO A 201 -20.23 -2.77 7.71
CA PRO A 201 -21.27 -1.87 7.21
C PRO A 201 -21.06 -0.45 7.73
N GLN A 202 -21.26 0.54 6.86
CA GLN A 202 -21.23 1.98 7.19
C GLN A 202 -22.56 2.46 7.78
#